data_AF-A0AAD4G9F5-F1
#
_entry.id   AF-A0AAD4G9F5-F1
#
_cell.length_a   1.000
_cell.length_b   1.000
_cell.length_c   1.000
_cell.angle_alpha   90.00
_cell.angle_beta   90.00
_cell.angle_gamma   90.00
#
_symmetry.space_group_name_H-M   'P 1'
#
loop_
_entity.id
_entity.type
_entity.pdbx_description
1 polymer ?
#
loop_
_entity_poly.entity_id
_entity_poly.type
_entity_poly.pdbx_seq_one_letter_code
_entity_poly.pdbx_strand_id
1 'polypeptide(L)'
;MKRARLKVIDVPFKSHILANTALDIRIEWCKARARANRWAEEVELLLEEMRRTIAFFEWEAARWNTQAAEFSCNDPLVLEGYHAYALRQASLRHALAASCRTSWSDMIASAAPLV
;
A
#
# COMPACT_ATOMS: atom_id res chain seq x y z
N MET A 1 -48.51 60.07 4.06
CA MET A 1 -49.08 59.11 3.08
C MET A 1 -48.18 59.15 1.84
N LYS A 2 -47.53 58.12 1.31
CA LYS A 2 -47.62 56.66 1.43
C LYS A 2 -46.18 56.09 1.28
N ARG A 3 -45.74 55.20 2.17
CA ARG A 3 -44.48 54.44 1.99
C ARG A 3 -44.68 53.43 0.87
N ALA A 4 -43.97 53.61 -0.25
CA ALA A 4 -43.92 52.61 -1.32
C ALA A 4 -43.15 51.38 -0.81
N ARG A 5 -43.87 50.27 -0.67
CA ARG A 5 -43.33 48.97 -0.26
C ARG A 5 -42.48 48.45 -1.43
N LEU A 6 -41.15 48.56 -1.33
CA LEU A 6 -40.21 47.83 -2.18
C LEU A 6 -40.57 46.34 -2.08
N LYS A 7 -41.14 45.79 -3.15
CA LYS A 7 -41.28 44.34 -3.29
C LYS A 7 -39.85 43.82 -3.41
N VAL A 8 -39.30 43.32 -2.32
CA VAL A 8 -38.21 42.34 -2.38
C VAL A 8 -38.76 41.23 -3.25
N ILE A 9 -38.30 41.18 -4.49
CA ILE A 9 -38.60 40.09 -5.39
C ILE A 9 -37.84 38.91 -4.80
N ASP A 10 -38.51 38.14 -3.97
CA ASP A 10 -38.00 36.86 -3.51
C ASP A 10 -38.11 35.93 -4.72
N VAL A 11 -37.05 35.85 -5.53
CA VAL A 11 -37.01 35.03 -6.74
C VAL A 11 -36.74 33.59 -6.28
N PRO A 12 -37.74 32.68 -6.26
CA PRO A 12 -37.57 31.32 -5.73
C PRO A 12 -36.64 30.46 -6.59
N PHE A 13 -36.30 30.94 -7.79
CA PHE A 13 -35.40 30.30 -8.72
C PHE A 13 -33.92 30.39 -8.28
N LYS A 14 -33.50 31.50 -7.66
CA LYS A 14 -32.10 31.66 -7.19
C LYS A 14 -31.82 30.82 -5.94
N SER A 15 -32.81 30.64 -5.05
CA SER A 15 -32.61 29.85 -3.82
C SER A 15 -32.41 28.37 -4.12
N HIS A 16 -33.14 27.80 -5.07
CA HIS A 16 -32.97 26.40 -5.49
C HIS A 16 -31.64 26.15 -6.21
N ILE A 17 -31.18 27.09 -7.06
CA ILE A 17 -29.88 26.99 -7.74
C ILE A 17 -28.74 27.11 -6.73
N LEU A 18 -28.79 28.08 -5.82
CA LEU A 18 -27.75 28.26 -4.80
C LEU A 18 -27.71 27.06 -3.82
N ALA A 19 -28.87 26.52 -3.43
CA ALA A 19 -28.94 25.31 -2.62
C ALA A 19 -28.38 24.08 -3.36
N ASN A 20 -28.69 23.91 -4.65
CA ASN A 20 -28.14 22.82 -5.46
C ASN A 20 -26.63 22.94 -5.62
N THR A 21 -26.10 24.15 -5.91
CA THR A 21 -24.64 24.33 -6.00
C THR A 21 -23.91 24.04 -4.69
N ALA A 22 -24.49 24.41 -3.54
CA ALA A 22 -23.92 24.10 -2.23
C ALA A 22 -23.96 22.60 -1.93
N LEU A 23 -25.02 21.89 -2.34
CA LEU A 23 -25.12 20.44 -2.25
C LEU A 23 -24.08 19.77 -3.16
N ASP A 24 -23.95 20.23 -4.41
CA ASP A 24 -22.98 19.72 -5.38
C ASP A 24 -21.54 19.89 -4.87
N ILE A 25 -21.19 21.06 -4.31
CA ILE A 25 -19.88 21.31 -3.69
C ILE A 25 -19.62 20.35 -2.52
N ARG A 26 -20.62 20.11 -1.66
CA ARG A 26 -20.48 19.17 -0.53
C ARG A 26 -20.30 17.73 -1.00
N ILE A 27 -21.02 17.32 -2.05
CA ILE A 27 -20.88 16.00 -2.65
C ILE A 27 -19.47 15.84 -3.22
N GLU A 28 -18.98 16.80 -3.99
CA GLU A 28 -17.63 16.75 -4.56
C GLU A 28 -16.55 16.77 -3.47
N TRP A 29 -16.75 17.54 -2.40
CA TRP A 29 -15.86 17.50 -1.24
C TRP A 29 -15.86 16.14 -0.55
N CYS A 30 -17.04 15.53 -0.33
CA CYS A 30 -17.14 14.19 0.25
C CYS A 30 -16.44 13.14 -0.63
N LYS A 31 -16.60 13.21 -1.96
CA LYS A 31 -15.89 12.33 -2.92
C LYS A 31 -14.39 12.55 -2.85
N ALA A 32 -13.92 13.79 -2.87
CA ALA A 32 -12.50 14.12 -2.78
C ALA A 32 -11.89 13.63 -1.46
N ARG A 33 -12.58 13.85 -0.33
CA ARG A 33 -12.16 13.37 0.99
C ARG A 33 -12.13 11.84 1.05
N ALA A 34 -13.13 11.16 0.51
CA ALA A 34 -13.14 9.70 0.46
C ALA A 34 -11.97 9.14 -0.35
N ARG A 35 -11.61 9.76 -1.48
CA ARG A 35 -10.41 9.39 -2.25
C ARG A 35 -9.12 9.66 -1.48
N ALA A 36 -9.03 10.80 -0.79
CA ALA A 36 -7.86 11.13 0.01
C ALA A 36 -7.65 10.11 1.15
N ASN A 37 -8.72 9.71 1.84
CA ASN A 37 -8.64 8.69 2.89
C ASN A 37 -8.22 7.33 2.33
N ARG A 38 -8.80 6.90 1.20
CA ARG A 38 -8.42 5.65 0.55
C ARG A 38 -6.94 5.67 0.11
N TRP A 39 -6.48 6.78 -0.45
CA TRP A 39 -5.08 6.91 -0.85
C TRP A 39 -4.14 6.78 0.35
N ALA A 40 -4.50 7.35 1.50
CA ALA A 40 -3.72 7.19 2.73
C ALA A 40 -3.65 5.71 3.17
N GLU A 41 -4.78 5.00 3.15
CA GLU A 41 -4.83 3.56 3.44
C GLU A 41 -3.98 2.74 2.43
N GLU A 42 -4.07 3.03 1.14
CA GLU A 42 -3.28 2.35 0.09
C GLU A 42 -1.77 2.53 0.30
N VAL A 43 -1.33 3.72 0.73
CA VAL A 43 0.08 3.98 1.07
C VAL A 43 0.52 3.13 2.27
N GLU A 44 -0.28 3.07 3.34
CA GLU A 44 0.01 2.24 4.51
C GLU A 44 0.08 0.74 4.16
N LEU A 45 -0.86 0.26 3.35
CA LEU A 45 -0.87 -1.12 2.86
C LEU A 45 0.35 -1.44 2.01
N LEU A 46 0.78 -0.53 1.13
CA LEU A 46 1.97 -0.72 0.30
C LEU A 46 3.24 -0.84 1.14
N LEU A 47 3.36 -0.02 2.18
CA LEU A 47 4.50 -0.05 3.11
C LEU A 47 4.55 -1.37 3.89
N GLU A 48 3.39 -1.88 4.30
CA GLU A 48 3.30 -3.20 4.93
C GLU A 48 3.64 -4.33 3.95
N GLU A 49 3.20 -4.24 2.69
CA GLU A 49 3.53 -5.22 1.66
C GLU A 49 5.04 -5.26 1.36
N MET A 50 5.72 -4.10 1.38
CA MET A 50 7.18 -4.03 1.28
C MET A 50 7.86 -4.79 2.43
N ARG A 51 7.39 -4.59 3.67
CA ARG A 51 7.92 -5.31 4.84
C ARG A 51 7.68 -6.82 4.73
N ARG A 52 6.48 -7.22 4.34
CA ARG A 52 6.11 -8.64 4.14
C ARG A 52 6.90 -9.30 3.04
N THR A 53 7.15 -8.60 1.93
CA THR A 53 7.95 -9.13 0.82
C THR A 53 9.38 -9.45 1.28
N ILE A 54 10.00 -8.57 2.07
CA ILE A 54 11.32 -8.82 2.66
C ILE A 54 11.27 -10.05 3.58
N ALA A 55 10.31 -10.09 4.51
CA ALA A 55 10.17 -11.21 5.45
C ALA A 55 9.90 -12.55 4.73
N PHE A 56 9.12 -12.51 3.64
CA PHE A 56 8.84 -13.67 2.80
C PHE A 56 10.12 -14.24 2.16
N PHE A 57 10.98 -13.39 1.60
CA PHE A 57 12.25 -13.86 1.02
C PHE A 57 13.17 -14.45 2.08
N GLU A 58 13.23 -13.89 3.28
CA GLU A 58 14.03 -14.46 4.38
C GLU A 58 13.50 -15.82 4.83
N TRP A 59 12.18 -15.93 4.98
CA TRP A 59 11.53 -17.20 5.30
C TRP A 59 11.79 -18.24 4.21
N GLU A 60 11.69 -17.87 2.93
CA GLU A 60 11.92 -18.78 1.82
C GLU A 60 13.40 -19.20 1.74
N ALA A 61 14.34 -18.30 2.02
CA ALA A 61 15.76 -18.64 2.13
C ALA A 61 16.02 -19.65 3.25
N ALA A 62 15.42 -19.44 4.43
CA ALA A 62 15.51 -20.39 5.54
C ALA A 62 14.93 -21.76 5.16
N ARG A 63 13.79 -21.78 4.47
CA ARG A 63 13.19 -23.01 3.96
C ARG A 63 14.12 -23.75 2.99
N TRP A 64 14.79 -23.06 2.07
CA TRP A 64 15.77 -23.68 1.17
C TRP A 64 16.98 -24.25 1.93
N ASN A 65 17.45 -23.58 2.97
CA ASN A 65 18.52 -24.09 3.83
C ASN A 65 18.09 -25.36 4.59
N THR A 66 16.88 -25.38 5.15
CA THR A 66 16.31 -26.57 5.79
C THR A 66 16.20 -27.72 4.80
N GLN A 67 15.69 -27.45 3.59
CA GLN A 67 15.60 -28.46 2.53
C GLN A 67 16.97 -29.02 2.13
N ALA A 68 17.99 -28.16 2.01
CA ALA A 68 19.36 -28.60 1.74
C ALA A 68 19.88 -29.56 2.83
N ALA A 69 19.57 -29.29 4.11
CA ALA A 69 20.00 -30.09 5.23
C ALA A 69 19.23 -31.42 5.40
N GLU A 70 17.94 -31.42 5.09
CA GLU A 70 17.05 -32.59 5.28
C GLU A 70 17.01 -33.52 4.07
N PHE A 71 17.35 -33.03 2.87
CA PHE A 71 17.29 -33.85 1.66
C PHE A 71 18.33 -34.95 1.69
N SER A 72 17.87 -36.17 1.44
CA SER A 72 18.71 -37.36 1.34
C SER A 72 18.37 -38.14 0.07
N CYS A 73 19.40 -38.68 -0.56
CA CYS A 73 19.29 -39.50 -1.75
C CYS A 73 20.40 -40.56 -1.73
N ASN A 74 20.11 -41.75 -2.26
CA ASN A 74 21.10 -42.81 -2.38
C ASN A 74 22.11 -42.56 -3.51
N ASP A 75 21.78 -41.68 -4.46
CA ASP A 75 22.68 -41.27 -5.54
C ASP A 75 23.49 -40.04 -5.10
N PRO A 76 24.83 -40.16 -4.94
CA PRO A 76 25.68 -39.06 -4.50
C PRO A 76 25.65 -37.85 -5.44
N LEU A 77 25.52 -38.07 -6.76
CA LEU A 77 25.52 -36.99 -7.74
C LEU A 77 24.23 -36.16 -7.65
N VAL A 78 23.10 -36.84 -7.44
CA VAL A 78 21.81 -36.19 -7.21
C VAL A 78 21.81 -35.43 -5.89
N LEU A 79 22.39 -36.02 -4.84
CA LEU A 79 22.52 -35.38 -3.53
C LEU A 79 23.34 -34.08 -3.62
N GLU A 80 24.51 -34.14 -4.27
CA GLU A 80 25.37 -32.97 -4.48
C GLU A 80 24.66 -31.89 -5.30
N GLY A 81 24.04 -32.28 -6.43
CA GLY A 81 23.32 -31.36 -7.29
C GLY A 81 22.15 -30.67 -6.58
N TYR A 82 21.38 -31.41 -5.80
CA TYR A 82 20.28 -30.87 -5.00
C TYR A 82 20.80 -29.88 -3.96
N HIS A 83 21.84 -30.25 -3.21
CA HIS A 83 22.42 -29.40 -2.17
C HIS A 83 22.97 -28.09 -2.76
N ALA A 84 23.72 -28.17 -3.86
CA ALA A 84 24.22 -27.01 -4.58
C ALA A 84 23.09 -26.10 -5.09
N TYR A 85 22.01 -26.70 -5.62
CA TYR A 85 20.86 -25.94 -6.09
C TYR A 85 20.11 -25.25 -4.93
N ALA A 86 19.81 -25.97 -3.85
CA ALA A 86 19.10 -25.45 -2.70
C ALA A 86 19.86 -24.29 -2.04
N LEU A 87 21.17 -24.43 -1.83
CA LEU A 87 22.01 -23.36 -1.31
C LEU A 87 22.04 -22.14 -2.25
N ARG A 88 22.07 -22.35 -3.56
CA ARG A 88 21.95 -21.26 -4.55
C ARG A 88 20.59 -20.56 -4.47
N GLN A 89 19.49 -21.30 -4.27
CA GLN A 89 18.18 -20.68 -4.10
C GLN A 89 18.15 -19.84 -2.82
N ALA A 90 18.67 -20.36 -1.70
CA ALA A 90 18.76 -19.62 -0.45
C ALA A 90 19.57 -18.31 -0.60
N SER A 91 20.74 -18.37 -1.24
CA SER A 91 21.57 -17.18 -1.46
C SER A 91 20.87 -16.14 -2.36
N LEU A 92 20.16 -16.59 -3.40
CA LEU A 92 19.39 -15.71 -4.27
C LEU A 92 18.28 -14.98 -3.50
N ARG A 93 17.55 -15.68 -2.62
CA ARG A 93 16.49 -15.05 -1.79
C ARG A 93 17.07 -14.03 -0.82
N HIS A 94 18.20 -14.34 -0.18
CA HIS A 94 18.90 -13.37 0.66
C HIS A 94 19.33 -12.14 -0.13
N ALA A 95 19.82 -12.30 -1.36
CA ALA A 95 20.18 -11.19 -2.22
C ALA A 95 18.96 -10.34 -2.61
N LEU A 96 17.81 -10.96 -2.92
CA LEU A 96 16.56 -10.26 -3.17
C LEU A 96 16.09 -9.47 -1.95
N ALA A 97 16.09 -10.09 -0.76
CA ALA A 97 15.74 -9.43 0.49
C ALA A 97 16.65 -8.21 0.78
N ALA A 98 17.96 -8.36 0.56
CA ALA A 98 18.92 -7.27 0.73
C ALA A 98 18.71 -6.13 -0.29
N SER A 99 18.45 -6.46 -1.56
CA SER A 99 18.15 -5.48 -2.60
C SER A 99 16.87 -4.70 -2.30
N CYS A 100 15.81 -5.40 -1.90
CA CYS A 100 14.55 -4.80 -1.45
C CYS A 100 14.75 -3.89 -0.24
N ARG A 101 15.47 -4.36 0.81
CA ARG A 101 15.80 -3.53 1.98
C ARG A 101 16.52 -2.25 1.61
N THR A 102 17.50 -2.34 0.70
CA THR A 102 18.29 -1.18 0.27
C THR A 102 17.44 -0.22 -0.55
N SER A 103 16.59 -0.75 -1.44
CA SER A 103 15.75 0.07 -2.32
C SER A 103 14.57 0.70 -1.58
N TRP A 104 14.11 0.10 -0.49
CA TRP A 104 12.92 0.52 0.26
C TRP A 104 13.24 1.13 1.64
N SER A 105 14.51 1.32 1.99
CA SER A 105 14.93 1.83 3.30
C SER A 105 14.23 3.14 3.66
N ASP A 106 14.21 4.07 2.73
CA ASP A 106 13.71 5.43 2.95
C ASP A 106 12.18 5.43 3.05
N MET A 107 11.52 4.62 2.22
CA MET A 107 10.06 4.47 2.21
C MET A 107 9.57 3.82 3.50
N ILE A 108 10.19 2.71 3.92
CA ILE A 108 9.83 2.00 5.14
C ILE A 108 10.14 2.84 6.38
N ALA A 109 11.23 3.63 6.36
CA ALA A 109 11.58 4.56 7.43
C ALA A 109 10.58 5.72 7.54
N SER A 110 10.11 6.26 6.40
CA SER A 110 9.10 7.33 6.38
C SER A 110 7.75 6.92 6.96
N ALA A 111 7.50 5.61 7.04
CA ALA A 111 6.30 5.01 7.60
C ALA A 111 6.36 4.75 9.12
N ALA A 112 7.52 4.96 9.75
CA ALA A 112 7.62 4.87 11.21
C ALA A 112 6.80 6.03 11.83
N PRO A 113 5.77 5.75 12.64
CA PRO A 113 4.92 6.80 13.16
C PRO A 113 5.68 7.70 14.13
N LEU A 114 5.35 8.98 14.06
CA LEU A 114 5.33 9.91 15.17
C LEU A 114 4.64 9.23 16.38
N VAL A 115 5.41 8.50 17.19
CA VAL A 115 5.09 8.21 18.58
C VAL A 115 5.64 9.35 19.42
#